data_AF-A0A2M9ITP1-F1
#
_entry.id   AF-A0A2M9ITP1-F1
#
_cell.length_a   1.000
_cell.length_b   1.000
_cell.length_c   1.000
_cell.angle_alpha   90.00
_cell.angle_beta   90.00
_cell.angle_gamma   90.00
#
_symmetry.space_group_name_H-M   'P 1'
#
loop_
_entity.id
_entity.type
_entity.pdbx_description
1 polymer ?
#
loop_
_entity_poly.entity_id
_entity_poly.type
_entity_poly.pdbx_seq_one_letter_code
_entity_poly.pdbx_strand_id
1 'polypeptide(L)'
;MLVMPRMSKVELYAAIRRDHRGGMSMRELERKHGVTWRTVRKALDSSWPELRKKLPPRATGLDRYKPLIDDILRADLDAPRKQRHTVTRIFHRLVEEHGADVSYGMVRYYVAARKPEILVESGKAPLEAFVPQTHQPGHEAEVDFGDVTIRLAGELVTCYLFSFRLSYSGKAVHRVFASCGQEAFFEGHVHALRTLGGVPRSKVRYDNLKAAVARVLGLSRARVEADRWLAFKSHYGIESFYCRPGIEGAHEKGGVEGQIGYFRRNHFVPVPEVSSLAELNEMVEQWDRQDDARRIGSRSRTISEDFAVERPLLMPLPQEPFETGRLFTPRVDRYGQIPVRTNRYSVPIRLIGKRVRVILHASHLVVYDQNVEVARHERLIAKGAVRLELDHYLEVLVRKPGAFPGSTALEQARSAGKFTPVHDAWWTQAMKIQLNKTIARYGRVDLLCIDELGYMELDRHGAELLFQVLTEREEKNSVAIASNESFGGWTKTFTDPRLCVAIVDRLTFNGTIIETGTDSYRLASTRARTEQPAQAG
;
A
#
# COMPACT_ATOMS: atom_id res chain seq x y z
N MET A 1 47.57 38.42 -28.05
CA MET A 1 48.04 38.53 -26.64
C MET A 1 47.62 37.25 -25.92
N LEU A 2 48.54 36.29 -25.77
CA LEU A 2 48.24 35.00 -25.14
C LEU A 2 48.09 35.19 -23.63
N VAL A 3 46.92 34.92 -23.08
CA VAL A 3 46.70 34.86 -21.64
C VAL A 3 47.38 33.59 -21.12
N MET A 4 48.51 33.73 -20.42
CA MET A 4 49.11 32.61 -19.72
C MET A 4 48.19 32.13 -18.59
N PRO A 5 48.06 30.81 -18.36
CA PRO A 5 47.23 30.28 -17.27
C PRO A 5 47.75 30.77 -15.91
N ARG A 6 46.84 31.11 -14.99
CA ARG A 6 47.17 31.45 -13.59
C ARG A 6 47.82 30.24 -12.91
N MET A 7 49.15 30.26 -12.79
CA MET A 7 49.90 29.28 -12.00
C MET A 7 49.41 29.26 -10.55
N SER A 8 49.30 28.07 -9.97
CA SER A 8 49.07 27.90 -8.54
C SER A 8 50.26 28.43 -7.73
N LYS A 9 50.03 28.79 -6.45
CA LYS A 9 51.08 29.34 -5.59
C LYS A 9 52.24 28.35 -5.36
N VAL A 10 51.96 27.04 -5.41
CA VAL A 10 52.97 25.98 -5.29
C VAL A 10 53.83 25.89 -6.56
N GLU A 11 53.21 25.97 -7.74
CA GLU A 11 53.93 25.98 -9.03
C GLU A 11 54.82 27.22 -9.16
N LEU A 12 54.33 28.38 -8.71
CA LEU A 12 55.09 29.62 -8.64
C LEU A 12 56.33 29.48 -7.73
N TYR A 13 56.18 28.88 -6.54
CA TYR A 13 57.28 28.63 -5.62
C TYR A 13 58.32 27.65 -6.21
N ALA A 14 57.84 26.60 -6.89
CA ALA A 14 58.70 25.65 -7.58
C ALA A 14 59.46 26.28 -8.77
N ALA A 15 58.82 27.17 -9.53
CA ALA A 15 59.44 27.91 -10.62
C ALA A 15 60.54 28.85 -10.11
N ILE A 16 60.27 29.62 -9.04
CA ILE A 16 61.24 30.51 -8.40
C ILE A 16 62.48 29.72 -7.93
N ARG A 17 62.30 28.57 -7.27
CA ARG A 17 63.44 27.72 -6.83
C ARG A 17 64.22 27.11 -7.97
N ARG A 18 63.56 26.75 -9.07
CA ARG A 18 64.21 26.23 -10.27
C ARG A 18 65.11 27.30 -10.89
N ASP A 19 64.56 28.49 -11.07
CA ASP A 19 65.27 29.61 -11.69
C ASP A 19 66.40 30.14 -10.78
N HIS A 20 66.22 30.13 -9.45
CA HIS A 20 67.29 30.44 -8.50
C HIS A 20 68.45 29.43 -8.55
N ARG A 21 68.15 28.12 -8.67
CA ARG A 21 69.19 27.08 -8.86
C ARG A 21 69.91 27.22 -10.21
N GLY A 22 69.24 27.80 -11.20
CA GLY A 22 69.84 28.16 -12.49
C GLY A 22 70.74 29.40 -12.45
N GLY A 23 71.01 29.96 -11.27
CA GLY A 23 71.94 31.09 -11.07
C GLY A 23 71.31 32.47 -11.16
N MET A 24 69.98 32.59 -11.28
CA MET A 24 69.32 33.91 -11.29
C MET A 24 69.38 34.58 -9.92
N SER A 25 69.72 35.86 -9.92
CA SER A 25 69.73 36.70 -8.72
C SER A 25 68.30 37.00 -8.22
N MET A 26 68.18 37.35 -6.93
CA MET A 26 66.87 37.66 -6.31
C MET A 26 66.06 38.70 -7.09
N ARG A 27 66.71 39.76 -7.62
CA ARG A 27 66.06 40.82 -8.40
C ARG A 27 65.58 40.36 -9.77
N GLU A 28 66.24 39.37 -10.37
CA GLU A 28 65.82 38.78 -11.64
C GLU A 28 64.59 37.88 -11.44
N LEU A 29 64.56 37.13 -10.34
CA LEU A 29 63.41 36.29 -9.96
C LEU A 29 62.14 37.11 -9.68
N GLU A 30 62.28 38.24 -8.98
CA GLU A 30 61.15 39.17 -8.74
C GLU A 30 60.55 39.68 -10.05
N ARG A 31 61.41 40.08 -11.00
CA ARG A 31 61.00 40.61 -12.30
C ARG A 31 60.39 39.54 -13.21
N LYS A 32 61.01 38.34 -13.25
CA LYS A 32 60.58 37.23 -14.11
C LYS A 32 59.22 36.66 -13.68
N HIS A 33 58.99 36.55 -12.38
CA HIS A 33 57.76 35.96 -11.84
C HIS A 33 56.71 37.00 -11.41
N GLY A 34 57.00 38.30 -11.49
CA GLY A 34 56.08 39.37 -11.12
C GLY A 34 55.71 39.35 -9.63
N VAL A 35 56.65 38.97 -8.76
CA VAL A 35 56.43 38.83 -7.31
C VAL A 35 57.39 39.70 -6.51
N THR A 36 57.01 40.02 -5.28
CA THR A 36 57.86 40.79 -4.37
C THR A 36 59.02 39.96 -3.84
N TRP A 37 60.12 40.61 -3.47
CA TRP A 37 61.26 40.01 -2.75
C TRP A 37 60.86 39.09 -1.60
N ARG A 38 59.85 39.48 -0.80
CA ARG A 38 59.35 38.68 0.33
C ARG A 38 58.78 37.34 -0.13
N THR A 39 58.17 37.30 -1.32
CA THR A 39 57.60 36.09 -1.90
C THR A 39 58.70 35.19 -2.46
N VAL A 40 59.73 35.77 -3.09
CA VAL A 40 60.93 35.03 -3.54
C VAL A 40 61.64 34.41 -2.36
N ARG A 41 61.94 35.19 -1.31
CA ARG A 41 62.57 34.69 -0.08
C ARG A 41 61.76 33.55 0.56
N LYS A 42 60.45 33.73 0.72
CA LYS A 42 59.57 32.66 1.24
C LYS A 42 59.56 31.40 0.36
N ALA A 43 59.68 31.54 -0.96
CA ALA A 43 59.72 30.40 -1.88
C ALA A 43 61.05 29.64 -1.83
N LEU A 44 62.14 30.32 -1.48
CA LEU A 44 63.46 29.72 -1.29
C LEU A 44 63.59 29.08 0.10
N ASP A 45 63.04 29.74 1.13
CA ASP A 45 63.06 29.25 2.52
C ASP A 45 62.13 28.04 2.74
N SER A 46 61.02 27.94 2.00
CA SER A 46 60.07 26.83 2.11
C SER A 46 59.64 26.30 0.75
N SER A 47 59.65 24.97 0.63
CA SER A 47 59.11 24.28 -0.55
C SER A 47 57.61 24.51 -0.71
N TRP A 48 56.91 24.70 0.40
CA TRP A 48 55.46 24.84 0.48
C TRP A 48 55.04 26.26 0.90
N PRO A 49 54.07 26.90 0.20
CA PRO A 49 53.60 28.23 0.58
C PRO A 49 52.90 28.22 1.93
N GLU A 50 53.22 29.19 2.78
CA GLU A 50 52.47 29.42 4.01
C GLU A 50 50.99 29.66 3.70
N LEU A 51 50.13 28.98 4.45
CA LEU A 51 48.68 29.18 4.42
C LEU A 51 48.37 30.61 4.86
N ARG A 52 47.43 31.25 4.15
CA ARG A 52 46.99 32.60 4.49
C ARG A 52 46.40 32.55 5.91
N LYS A 53 46.92 33.38 6.82
CA LYS A 53 46.35 33.53 8.16
C LYS A 53 44.87 33.88 8.02
N LYS A 54 43.99 33.09 8.63
CA LYS A 54 42.56 33.42 8.70
C LYS A 54 42.42 34.70 9.52
N LEU A 55 41.64 35.65 9.02
CA LEU A 55 41.28 36.83 9.80
C LEU A 55 40.51 36.38 11.06
N PRO A 56 40.75 37.00 12.21
CA PRO A 56 39.96 36.70 13.41
C PRO A 56 38.48 37.00 13.11
N PRO A 57 37.55 36.17 13.60
CA PRO A 57 36.13 36.41 13.41
C PRO A 57 35.72 37.75 14.05
N ARG A 58 34.81 38.48 13.40
CA ARG A 58 34.26 39.73 13.96
C ARG A 58 33.47 39.43 15.23
N ALA A 59 33.63 40.29 16.23
CA ALA A 59 32.84 40.20 17.45
C ALA A 59 31.34 40.38 17.16
N THR A 60 30.50 39.62 17.84
CA THR A 60 29.05 39.60 17.69
C THR A 60 28.37 39.99 19.01
N GLY A 61 27.13 40.49 18.94
CA GLY A 61 26.33 40.80 20.14
C GLY A 61 26.07 39.60 21.07
N LEU A 62 26.30 38.38 20.57
CA LEU A 62 26.24 37.14 21.35
C LEU A 62 27.46 36.93 22.24
N ASP A 63 28.61 37.53 21.92
CA ASP A 63 29.89 37.24 22.58
C ASP A 63 29.85 37.46 24.09
N ARG A 64 29.12 38.50 24.55
CA ARG A 64 28.90 38.79 25.97
C ARG A 64 28.11 37.71 26.72
N TYR A 65 27.33 36.90 26.02
CA TYR A 65 26.48 35.84 26.58
C TYR A 65 27.04 34.43 26.37
N LYS A 66 28.14 34.29 25.62
CA LYS A 66 28.80 32.99 25.37
C LYS A 66 29.16 32.23 26.66
N PRO A 67 29.79 32.86 27.68
CA PRO A 67 30.09 32.17 28.93
C PRO A 67 28.85 31.62 29.64
N LEU A 68 27.76 32.40 29.65
CA LEU A 68 26.49 31.97 30.24
C LEU A 68 25.88 30.78 29.50
N ILE A 69 25.92 30.78 28.17
CA ILE A 69 25.45 29.65 27.36
C ILE A 69 26.31 28.42 27.65
N ASP A 70 27.63 28.57 27.76
CA ASP A 70 28.54 27.48 28.10
C ASP A 70 28.21 26.87 29.47
N ASP A 71 27.94 27.71 30.48
CA ASP A 71 27.59 27.24 31.82
C ASP A 71 26.24 26.51 31.84
N ILE A 72 25.24 27.00 31.09
CA ILE A 72 23.98 26.28 30.88
C ILE A 72 24.22 24.92 30.24
N LEU A 73 25.06 24.86 29.19
CA LEU A 73 25.38 23.61 28.49
C LEU A 73 26.18 22.63 29.35
N ARG A 74 27.06 23.12 30.24
CA ARG A 74 27.78 22.31 31.22
C ARG A 74 26.84 21.75 32.29
N ALA A 75 25.95 22.58 32.84
CA ALA A 75 24.94 22.14 33.80
C ALA A 75 24.00 21.07 33.20
N ASP A 76 23.64 21.21 31.92
CA ASP A 76 22.82 20.24 31.20
C ASP A 76 23.46 18.84 31.08
N LEU A 77 24.79 18.72 31.22
CA LEU A 77 25.48 17.43 31.17
C LEU A 77 25.07 16.51 32.32
N ASP A 78 24.77 17.08 33.48
CA ASP A 78 24.40 16.36 34.71
C ASP A 78 22.89 16.37 34.97
N ALA A 79 22.13 17.15 34.20
CA ALA A 79 20.67 17.20 34.32
C ALA A 79 19.98 15.96 33.68
N PRO A 80 18.86 15.48 34.26
CA PRO A 80 18.01 14.43 33.66
C PRO A 80 17.57 14.79 32.24
N ARG A 81 17.48 13.82 31.32
CA ARG A 81 17.22 14.06 29.88
C ARG A 81 16.01 14.95 29.59
N LYS A 82 14.93 14.84 30.37
CA LYS A 82 13.69 15.63 30.21
C LYS A 82 13.79 17.07 30.77
N GLN A 83 14.87 17.39 31.48
CA GLN A 83 15.09 18.67 32.16
C GLN A 83 16.30 19.45 31.60
N ARG A 84 16.85 19.01 30.47
CA ARG A 84 17.92 19.72 29.76
C ARG A 84 17.36 20.87 28.93
N HIS A 85 18.10 21.95 28.78
CA HIS A 85 17.65 23.10 28.02
C HIS A 85 17.59 22.81 26.52
N THR A 86 16.50 23.19 25.89
CA THR A 86 16.41 23.27 24.42
C THR A 86 17.05 24.58 23.95
N VAL A 87 17.51 24.63 22.70
CA VAL A 87 18.06 25.87 22.10
C VAL A 87 17.07 27.03 22.22
N THR A 88 15.79 26.73 22.01
CA THR A 88 14.68 27.68 22.19
C THR A 88 14.61 28.16 23.63
N ARG A 89 14.70 27.27 24.63
CA ARG A 89 14.70 27.69 26.04
C ARG A 89 15.94 28.54 26.38
N ILE A 90 17.13 28.19 25.90
CA ILE A 90 18.34 29.00 26.09
C ILE A 90 18.13 30.41 25.52
N PHE A 91 17.58 30.52 24.31
CA PHE A 91 17.25 31.80 23.69
C PHE A 91 16.26 32.63 24.52
N HIS A 92 15.15 32.03 24.97
CA HIS A 92 14.18 32.72 25.83
C HIS A 92 14.81 33.21 27.12
N ARG A 93 15.62 32.39 27.79
CA ARG A 93 16.32 32.79 29.02
C ARG A 93 17.27 33.97 28.78
N LEU A 94 18.00 33.99 27.67
CA LEU A 94 18.85 35.13 27.32
C LEU A 94 18.06 36.43 27.14
N VAL A 95 16.91 36.38 26.47
CA VAL A 95 16.06 37.55 26.23
C VAL A 95 15.33 38.00 27.51
N GLU A 96 14.68 37.05 28.19
CA GLU A 96 13.79 37.30 29.34
C GLU A 96 14.56 37.59 30.64
N GLU A 97 15.61 36.82 30.94
CA GLU A 97 16.35 36.90 32.21
C GLU A 97 17.55 37.86 32.11
N HIS A 98 18.11 38.06 30.91
CA HIS A 98 19.37 38.81 30.71
C HIS A 98 19.29 39.96 29.69
N GLY A 99 18.09 40.29 29.19
CA GLY A 99 17.86 41.42 28.29
C GLY A 99 18.68 41.35 26.99
N ALA A 100 18.95 40.14 26.49
CA ALA A 100 19.84 39.95 25.35
C ALA A 100 19.18 40.37 24.02
N ASP A 101 19.77 41.38 23.37
CA ASP A 101 19.49 41.70 21.97
C ASP A 101 20.32 40.83 21.03
N VAL A 102 19.84 39.59 20.81
CA VAL A 102 20.46 38.58 19.92
C VAL A 102 19.38 37.85 19.14
N SER A 103 19.70 37.32 17.96
CA SER A 103 18.74 36.50 17.20
C SER A 103 18.82 35.01 17.58
N TYR A 104 17.69 34.31 17.46
CA TYR A 104 17.63 32.85 17.65
C TYR A 104 18.66 32.10 16.79
N GLY A 105 18.86 32.55 15.53
CA GLY A 105 19.85 31.95 14.63
C GLY A 105 21.27 31.98 15.20
N MET A 106 21.68 33.10 15.80
CA MET A 106 23.00 33.25 16.42
C MET A 106 23.19 32.29 17.61
N VAL A 107 22.19 32.20 18.49
CA VAL A 107 22.21 31.27 19.63
C VAL A 107 22.25 29.82 19.14
N ARG A 108 21.44 29.47 18.13
CA ARG A 108 21.41 28.12 17.54
C ARG A 108 22.75 27.73 16.94
N TYR A 109 23.38 28.60 16.15
CA TYR A 109 24.68 28.31 15.54
C TYR A 109 25.77 28.14 16.60
N TYR A 110 25.77 29.00 17.63
CA TYR A 110 26.74 28.90 18.72
C TYR A 110 26.55 27.63 19.54
N VAL A 111 25.32 27.33 19.98
CA VAL A 111 25.02 26.10 20.74
C VAL A 111 25.34 24.84 19.93
N ALA A 112 25.05 24.82 18.63
CA ALA A 112 25.34 23.67 17.77
C ALA A 112 26.85 23.40 17.64
N ALA A 113 27.68 24.45 17.56
CA ALA A 113 29.13 24.31 17.51
C ALA A 113 29.72 23.99 18.89
N ARG A 114 29.24 24.67 19.93
CA ARG A 114 29.85 24.66 21.26
C ARG A 114 29.47 23.46 22.12
N LYS A 115 28.28 22.89 21.92
CA LYS A 115 27.80 21.73 22.66
C LYS A 115 28.69 20.48 22.47
N PRO A 116 29.13 20.10 21.24
CA PRO A 116 30.13 19.06 21.05
C PRO A 116 31.47 19.37 21.72
N GLU A 117 31.96 20.61 21.66
CA GLU A 117 33.23 21.02 22.28
C GLU A 117 33.20 20.86 23.80
N ILE A 118 32.15 21.35 24.47
CA ILE A 118 31.95 21.20 25.93
C ILE A 118 31.86 19.73 26.33
N LEU A 119 31.26 18.90 25.48
CA LEU A 119 31.17 17.46 25.71
C LEU A 119 32.56 16.80 25.67
N VAL A 120 33.43 17.22 24.75
CA VAL A 120 34.85 16.79 24.69
C VAL A 120 35.64 17.32 25.88
N GLU A 121 35.53 18.61 26.20
CA GLU A 121 36.21 19.25 27.35
C GLU A 121 35.88 18.56 28.68
N SER A 122 34.62 18.14 28.85
CA SER A 122 34.14 17.48 30.07
C SER A 122 34.49 15.98 30.16
N GLY A 123 35.16 15.41 29.14
CA GLY A 123 35.44 13.98 29.07
C GLY A 123 34.19 13.10 28.92
N LYS A 124 33.01 13.71 28.74
CA LYS A 124 31.72 13.04 28.52
C LYS A 124 31.39 12.91 27.04
N ALA A 125 32.32 13.25 26.15
CA ALA A 125 32.20 12.99 24.73
C ALA A 125 31.96 11.50 24.54
N PRO A 126 30.83 11.09 23.93
CA PRO A 126 30.80 9.80 23.32
C PRO A 126 31.88 9.86 22.24
N LEU A 127 32.97 9.15 22.47
CA LEU A 127 33.80 8.67 21.38
C LEU A 127 32.89 7.75 20.58
N GLU A 128 32.11 8.31 19.65
CA GLU A 128 31.44 7.54 18.59
C GLU A 128 32.53 7.07 17.62
N ALA A 129 33.44 6.23 18.14
CA ALA A 129 34.42 5.51 17.37
C ALA A 129 33.69 4.35 16.69
N PHE A 130 33.47 4.47 15.39
CA PHE A 130 32.95 3.36 14.59
C PHE A 130 34.09 2.39 14.31
N VAL A 131 33.94 1.14 14.77
CA VAL A 131 34.88 0.07 14.47
C VAL A 131 34.54 -0.49 13.09
N PRO A 132 35.45 -0.44 12.10
CA PRO A 132 35.21 -1.05 10.80
C PRO A 132 34.92 -2.55 10.95
N GLN A 133 33.80 -3.01 10.38
CA GLN A 133 33.43 -4.41 10.39
C GLN A 133 33.84 -5.07 9.06
N THR A 134 34.35 -6.29 9.14
CA THR A 134 34.58 -7.16 7.97
C THR A 134 33.53 -8.25 7.99
N HIS A 135 32.74 -8.34 6.91
CA HIS A 135 31.71 -9.37 6.75
C HIS A 135 32.22 -10.48 5.84
N GLN A 136 32.00 -11.74 6.24
CA GLN A 136 32.33 -12.89 5.41
C GLN A 136 31.25 -13.08 4.31
N PRO A 137 31.63 -13.47 3.08
CA PRO A 137 30.67 -13.70 2.00
C PRO A 137 29.64 -14.76 2.37
N GLY A 138 28.36 -14.43 2.28
CA GLY A 138 27.23 -15.36 2.43
C GLY A 138 26.86 -15.63 3.88
N HIS A 139 27.50 -14.96 4.85
CA HIS A 139 27.27 -15.21 6.27
C HIS A 139 26.16 -14.34 6.85
N GLU A 140 26.15 -13.05 6.52
CA GLU A 140 25.34 -12.07 7.23
C GLU A 140 24.46 -11.26 6.27
N ALA A 141 23.24 -10.99 6.72
CA ALA A 141 22.33 -10.07 6.06
C ALA A 141 21.65 -9.14 7.08
N GLU A 142 21.11 -8.05 6.58
CA GLU A 142 20.34 -7.07 7.34
C GLU A 142 18.97 -6.91 6.70
N VAL A 143 17.93 -6.88 7.53
CA VAL A 143 16.55 -6.71 7.07
C VAL A 143 15.90 -5.53 7.77
N ASP A 144 15.19 -4.73 7.00
CA ASP A 144 14.41 -3.63 7.53
C ASP A 144 13.16 -3.28 6.70
N PHE A 145 12.29 -2.48 7.31
CA PHE A 145 11.20 -1.79 6.62
C PHE A 145 11.43 -0.29 6.64
N GLY A 146 11.24 0.36 5.49
CA GLY A 146 11.21 1.81 5.37
C GLY A 146 9.87 2.30 4.85
N ASP A 147 9.38 3.43 5.35
CA ASP A 147 8.17 4.04 4.83
C ASP A 147 8.44 4.72 3.48
N VAL A 148 7.55 4.50 2.52
CA VAL A 148 7.57 5.13 1.19
C VAL A 148 6.19 5.68 0.85
N THR A 149 6.15 6.85 0.23
CA THR A 149 4.91 7.48 -0.24
C THR A 149 4.81 7.30 -1.74
N ILE A 150 3.63 6.88 -2.22
CA ILE A 150 3.33 6.68 -3.64
C ILE A 150 1.97 7.28 -3.97
N ARG A 151 1.72 7.55 -5.26
CA ARG A 151 0.38 7.85 -5.78
C ARG A 151 -0.21 6.58 -6.40
N LEU A 152 -1.06 5.89 -5.65
CA LEU A 152 -1.70 4.64 -6.06
C LEU A 152 -3.11 4.94 -6.57
N ALA A 153 -3.38 4.67 -7.85
CA ALA A 153 -4.66 4.96 -8.51
C ALA A 153 -5.15 6.40 -8.27
N GLY A 154 -4.23 7.37 -8.31
CA GLY A 154 -4.50 8.80 -8.09
C GLY A 154 -4.41 9.27 -6.63
N GLU A 155 -4.48 8.38 -5.66
CA GLU A 155 -4.46 8.71 -4.22
C GLU A 155 -3.05 8.62 -3.61
N LEU A 156 -2.71 9.56 -2.74
CA LEU A 156 -1.42 9.54 -2.04
C LEU A 156 -1.48 8.59 -0.84
N VAL A 157 -0.73 7.49 -0.91
CA VAL A 157 -0.74 6.41 0.10
C VAL A 157 0.67 6.18 0.64
N THR A 158 0.77 5.90 1.94
CA THR A 158 2.02 5.42 2.56
C THR A 158 2.06 3.90 2.53
N CYS A 159 3.12 3.36 1.95
CA CYS A 159 3.44 1.94 1.87
C CYS A 159 4.77 1.66 2.56
N TYR A 160 5.12 0.37 2.67
CA TYR A 160 6.28 -0.09 3.40
C TYR A 160 7.23 -0.84 2.45
N LEU A 161 8.42 -0.30 2.26
CA LEU A 161 9.52 -0.90 1.52
C LEU A 161 10.25 -1.89 2.42
N PHE A 162 10.05 -3.18 2.18
CA PHE A 162 10.91 -4.23 2.71
C PHE A 162 12.26 -4.16 2.01
N SER A 163 13.35 -4.23 2.77
CA SER A 163 14.72 -4.31 2.24
C SER A 163 15.45 -5.48 2.91
N PHE A 164 16.00 -6.36 2.09
CA PHE A 164 16.90 -7.43 2.50
C PHE A 164 18.25 -7.19 1.85
N ARG A 165 19.31 -7.01 2.64
CA ARG A 165 20.64 -6.66 2.14
C ARG A 165 21.70 -7.61 2.68
N LEU A 166 22.50 -8.22 1.79
CA LEU A 166 23.68 -8.99 2.18
C LEU A 166 24.79 -8.06 2.68
N SER A 167 25.42 -8.37 3.81
CA SER A 167 26.41 -7.48 4.43
C SER A 167 27.75 -7.45 3.69
N TYR A 168 28.14 -8.54 3.02
CA TYR A 168 29.39 -8.60 2.24
C TYR A 168 29.26 -7.84 0.91
N SER A 169 28.50 -8.35 -0.06
CA SER A 169 28.38 -7.70 -1.39
C SER A 169 27.61 -6.38 -1.36
N GLY A 170 26.73 -6.20 -0.37
CA GLY A 170 25.76 -5.11 -0.37
C GLY A 170 24.61 -5.32 -1.36
N LYS A 171 24.51 -6.49 -2.01
CA LYS A 171 23.36 -6.86 -2.84
C LYS A 171 22.10 -6.77 -1.99
N ALA A 172 21.16 -5.96 -2.47
CA ALA A 172 19.88 -5.75 -1.82
C ALA A 172 18.73 -6.22 -2.72
N VAL A 173 17.67 -6.69 -2.08
CA VAL A 173 16.39 -7.00 -2.72
C VAL A 173 15.30 -6.27 -1.96
N HIS A 174 14.43 -5.59 -2.70
CA HIS A 174 13.37 -4.79 -2.14
C HIS A 174 12.00 -5.28 -2.59
N ARG A 175 10.99 -5.03 -1.75
CA ARG A 175 9.59 -5.25 -2.11
C ARG A 175 8.68 -4.30 -1.35
N VAL A 176 7.73 -3.69 -2.03
CA VAL A 176 6.76 -2.76 -1.43
C VAL A 176 5.48 -3.48 -1.06
N PHE A 177 5.02 -3.25 0.17
CA PHE A 177 3.78 -3.78 0.72
C PHE A 177 2.87 -2.68 1.26
N ALA A 178 1.57 -2.93 1.26
CA ALA A 178 0.58 -2.04 1.88
C ALA A 178 0.65 -2.00 3.42
N SER A 179 1.31 -2.99 4.05
CA SER A 179 1.46 -3.07 5.51
C SER A 179 2.77 -3.75 5.90
N CYS A 180 3.33 -3.42 7.06
CA CYS A 180 4.49 -4.10 7.66
C CYS A 180 4.09 -5.26 8.60
N GLY A 181 2.96 -5.92 8.33
CA GLY A 181 2.47 -7.07 9.10
C GLY A 181 3.33 -8.33 8.93
N GLN A 182 3.03 -9.37 9.71
CA GLN A 182 3.77 -10.64 9.66
C GLN A 182 3.71 -11.30 8.27
N GLU A 183 2.59 -11.19 7.55
CA GLU A 183 2.46 -11.73 6.20
C GLU A 183 3.45 -11.06 5.23
N ALA A 184 3.57 -9.74 5.28
CA ALA A 184 4.51 -8.96 4.47
C ALA A 184 5.97 -9.25 4.85
N PHE A 185 6.23 -9.44 6.14
CA PHE A 185 7.55 -9.80 6.63
C PHE A 185 8.00 -11.16 6.08
N PHE A 186 7.15 -12.19 6.12
CA PHE A 186 7.50 -13.50 5.55
C PHE A 186 7.59 -13.46 4.03
N GLU A 187 6.64 -12.82 3.33
CA GLU A 187 6.70 -12.70 1.87
C GLU A 187 7.92 -11.93 1.39
N GLY A 188 8.32 -10.88 2.10
CA GLY A 188 9.55 -10.14 1.82
C GLY A 188 10.78 -11.05 1.89
N HIS A 189 10.88 -11.89 2.92
CA HIS A 189 11.97 -12.86 3.03
C HIS A 189 11.93 -13.89 1.91
N VAL A 190 10.78 -14.53 1.68
CA VAL A 190 10.66 -15.55 0.62
C VAL A 190 11.02 -14.98 -0.74
N HIS A 191 10.56 -13.76 -1.04
CA HIS A 191 10.94 -13.05 -2.26
C HIS A 191 12.44 -12.81 -2.33
N ALA A 192 13.04 -12.20 -1.30
CA ALA A 192 14.46 -11.91 -1.28
C ALA A 192 15.34 -13.16 -1.42
N LEU A 193 15.06 -14.21 -0.64
CA LEU A 193 15.82 -15.46 -0.66
C LEU A 193 15.73 -16.16 -2.02
N ARG A 194 14.56 -16.15 -2.66
CA ARG A 194 14.38 -16.68 -4.02
C ARG A 194 15.15 -15.87 -5.05
N THR A 195 15.08 -14.53 -4.97
CA THR A 195 15.79 -13.62 -5.88
C THR A 195 17.31 -13.77 -5.75
N LEU A 196 17.82 -13.92 -4.52
CA LEU A 196 19.25 -14.18 -4.26
C LEU A 196 19.66 -15.61 -4.64
N GLY A 197 18.72 -16.55 -4.65
CA GLY A 197 18.95 -17.96 -4.94
C GLY A 197 19.57 -18.74 -3.77
N GLY A 198 19.43 -18.26 -2.53
CA GLY A 198 19.98 -18.92 -1.36
C GLY A 198 19.75 -18.16 -0.04
N VAL A 199 20.14 -18.77 1.07
CA VAL A 199 19.98 -18.25 2.44
C VAL A 199 21.32 -17.93 3.10
N PRO A 200 21.48 -16.81 3.82
CA PRO A 200 22.70 -16.53 4.58
C PRO A 200 22.98 -17.58 5.66
N ARG A 201 24.25 -17.98 5.82
CA ARG A 201 24.66 -19.10 6.69
C ARG A 201 24.66 -18.81 8.17
N SER A 202 25.02 -17.59 8.56
CA SER A 202 25.19 -17.26 9.97
C SER A 202 23.92 -16.60 10.47
N LYS A 203 23.78 -15.29 10.32
CA LYS A 203 22.71 -14.55 10.97
C LYS A 203 22.11 -13.48 10.08
N VAL A 204 20.82 -13.24 10.28
CA VAL A 204 20.12 -12.09 9.74
C VAL A 204 19.83 -11.11 10.86
N ARG A 205 20.27 -9.87 10.70
CA ARG A 205 20.08 -8.79 11.67
C ARG A 205 18.72 -8.13 11.46
N TYR A 206 17.97 -7.99 12.56
CA TYR A 206 16.68 -7.32 12.60
C TYR A 206 16.70 -6.19 13.63
N ASP A 207 16.03 -5.08 13.31
CA ASP A 207 15.68 -4.08 14.33
C ASP A 207 14.29 -4.38 14.89
N ASN A 208 14.04 -4.04 16.16
CA ASN A 208 12.90 -4.33 17.02
C ASN A 208 11.56 -4.63 16.31
N LEU A 209 11.44 -5.85 15.75
CA LEU A 209 10.40 -6.16 14.79
C LEU A 209 9.20 -6.80 15.49
N LYS A 210 8.15 -6.01 15.73
CA LYS A 210 6.88 -6.50 16.31
C LYS A 210 6.26 -7.65 15.51
N ALA A 211 6.54 -7.75 14.20
CA ALA A 211 6.05 -8.86 13.36
C ALA A 211 6.77 -10.21 13.64
N ALA A 212 7.96 -10.19 14.24
CA ALA A 212 8.75 -11.37 14.61
C ALA A 212 8.72 -11.66 16.12
N VAL A 213 8.36 -10.67 16.95
CA VAL A 213 8.41 -10.73 18.41
C VAL A 213 7.01 -10.80 19.02
N ALA A 214 6.70 -11.88 19.73
CA ALA A 214 5.46 -12.04 20.49
C ALA A 214 5.51 -11.34 21.87
N ARG A 215 6.67 -11.39 22.55
CA ARG A 215 6.90 -10.68 23.83
C ARG A 215 8.39 -10.34 24.03
N VAL A 216 8.66 -9.18 24.60
CA VAL A 216 10.02 -8.74 24.99
C VAL A 216 10.31 -9.17 26.44
N LEU A 217 11.44 -9.84 26.70
CA LEU A 217 11.82 -10.33 28.04
C LEU A 217 12.86 -9.41 28.71
N GLY A 218 12.40 -8.59 29.66
CA GLY A 218 13.24 -7.74 30.51
C GLY A 218 14.06 -6.69 29.74
N LEU A 219 15.20 -6.28 30.31
CA LEU A 219 16.17 -5.35 29.71
C LEU A 219 17.21 -6.05 28.78
N SER A 220 17.04 -7.36 28.52
CA SER A 220 18.00 -8.18 27.79
C SER A 220 17.72 -8.22 26.27
N ARG A 221 18.61 -8.88 25.50
CA ARG A 221 18.38 -9.20 24.07
C ARG A 221 17.38 -10.34 23.84
N ALA A 222 17.00 -11.09 24.88
CA ALA A 222 16.11 -12.24 24.75
C ALA A 222 14.69 -11.82 24.34
N ARG A 223 14.07 -12.59 23.44
CA ARG A 223 12.72 -12.36 22.91
C ARG A 223 11.96 -13.67 22.89
N VAL A 224 10.65 -13.62 23.19
CA VAL A 224 9.73 -14.70 22.83
C VAL A 224 9.29 -14.41 21.40
N GLU A 225 9.76 -15.25 20.48
CA GLU A 225 9.40 -15.18 19.07
C GLU A 225 7.98 -15.73 18.84
N ALA A 226 7.31 -15.26 17.79
CA ALA A 226 6.03 -15.83 17.39
C ALA A 226 6.23 -17.24 16.81
N ASP A 227 5.34 -18.20 17.10
CA ASP A 227 5.46 -19.61 16.64
C ASP A 227 5.68 -19.73 15.13
N ARG A 228 4.97 -18.91 14.34
CA ARG A 228 5.15 -18.87 12.88
C ARG A 228 6.53 -18.36 12.45
N TRP A 229 7.13 -17.45 13.20
CA TRP A 229 8.48 -16.97 12.92
C TRP A 229 9.52 -18.04 13.27
N LEU A 230 9.34 -18.76 14.38
CA LEU A 230 10.18 -19.90 14.71
C LEU A 230 10.11 -20.99 13.63
N ALA A 231 8.90 -21.32 13.16
CA ALA A 231 8.69 -22.26 12.06
C ALA A 231 9.37 -21.77 10.77
N PHE A 232 9.24 -20.48 10.43
CA PHE A 232 9.90 -19.89 9.26
C PHE A 232 11.42 -20.02 9.33
N LYS A 233 12.03 -19.67 10.47
CA LYS A 233 13.47 -19.79 10.67
C LYS A 233 13.94 -21.23 10.55
N SER A 234 13.21 -22.16 11.17
CA SER A 234 13.53 -23.59 11.06
C SER A 234 13.43 -24.09 9.62
N HIS A 235 12.45 -23.61 8.85
CA HIS A 235 12.26 -24.00 7.45
C HIS A 235 13.42 -23.55 6.57
N TYR A 236 13.89 -22.31 6.73
CA TYR A 236 14.96 -21.73 5.91
C TYR A 236 16.36 -21.86 6.52
N GLY A 237 16.50 -22.35 7.75
CA GLY A 237 17.77 -22.40 8.47
C GLY A 237 18.33 -21.03 8.88
N ILE A 238 17.45 -20.05 9.16
CA ILE A 238 17.86 -18.68 9.48
C ILE A 238 18.11 -18.51 10.97
N GLU A 239 19.27 -17.97 11.35
CA GLU A 239 19.52 -17.47 12.71
C GLU A 239 19.15 -15.98 12.82
N SER A 240 18.31 -15.62 13.79
CA SER A 240 17.91 -14.23 14.04
C SER A 240 18.86 -13.54 15.02
N PHE A 241 19.36 -12.36 14.64
CA PHE A 241 20.09 -11.48 15.54
C PHE A 241 19.32 -10.17 15.74
N TYR A 242 18.86 -9.91 16.95
CA TYR A 242 18.10 -8.69 17.28
C TYR A 242 19.04 -7.61 17.84
N CYS A 243 19.12 -6.46 17.16
CA CYS A 243 19.89 -5.31 17.61
C CYS A 243 19.32 -4.72 18.91
N ARG A 244 20.15 -4.01 19.69
CA ARG A 244 19.68 -3.33 20.91
C ARG A 244 18.68 -2.22 20.55
N PRO A 245 17.55 -2.06 21.27
CA PRO A 245 16.59 -1.01 20.97
C PRO A 245 17.15 0.39 21.24
N GLY A 246 16.97 1.33 20.31
CA GLY A 246 17.30 2.75 20.47
C GLY A 246 18.61 3.20 19.79
N ILE A 247 19.02 4.44 20.05
CA ILE A 247 20.19 5.08 19.42
C ILE A 247 21.48 4.27 19.68
N GLU A 248 21.58 3.59 20.82
CA GLU A 248 22.72 2.75 21.20
C GLU A 248 22.90 1.49 20.33
N GLY A 249 21.87 1.05 19.61
CA GLY A 249 21.93 -0.10 18.69
C GLY A 249 22.01 0.28 17.21
N ALA A 250 21.84 1.57 16.87
CA ALA A 250 21.88 2.06 15.48
C ALA A 250 23.24 1.79 14.81
N HIS A 251 24.32 1.74 15.60
CA HIS A 251 25.67 1.42 15.12
C HIS A 251 25.82 -0.04 14.63
N GLU A 252 24.87 -0.94 14.96
CA GLU A 252 24.91 -2.36 14.60
C GLU A 252 24.24 -2.67 13.24
N LYS A 253 23.59 -1.69 12.58
CA LYS A 253 22.75 -1.88 11.37
C LYS A 253 22.80 -0.71 10.36
N GLY A 254 23.96 -0.08 10.19
CA GLY A 254 24.08 1.08 9.29
C GLY A 254 23.89 0.76 7.80
N GLY A 255 24.06 -0.50 7.38
CA GLY A 255 24.08 -0.90 5.97
C GLY A 255 22.72 -0.80 5.30
N VAL A 256 21.70 -1.45 5.85
CA VAL A 256 20.34 -1.44 5.29
C VAL A 256 19.60 -0.12 5.54
N GLU A 257 19.85 0.58 6.65
CA GLU A 257 19.31 1.93 6.88
C GLU A 257 19.80 2.91 5.80
N GLY A 258 21.11 2.89 5.53
CA GLY A 258 21.72 3.64 4.43
C GLY A 258 21.17 3.24 3.07
N GLN A 259 20.92 1.94 2.85
CA GLN A 259 20.33 1.43 1.60
C GLN A 259 18.90 1.92 1.39
N ILE A 260 18.03 1.85 2.40
CA ILE A 260 16.66 2.37 2.31
C ILE A 260 16.67 3.86 2.00
N GLY A 261 17.49 4.63 2.73
CA GLY A 261 17.63 6.07 2.50
C GLY A 261 18.17 6.41 1.11
N TYR A 262 19.10 5.60 0.57
CA TYR A 262 19.57 5.69 -0.81
C TYR A 262 18.46 5.35 -1.81
N PHE A 263 17.79 4.21 -1.67
CA PHE A 263 16.78 3.71 -2.59
C PHE A 263 15.62 4.69 -2.73
N ARG A 264 15.14 5.23 -1.60
CA ARG A 264 14.10 6.27 -1.57
C ARG A 264 14.47 7.51 -2.38
N ARG A 265 15.68 8.04 -2.17
CA ARG A 265 16.12 9.30 -2.81
C ARG A 265 16.31 9.16 -4.32
N ASN A 266 16.63 7.97 -4.81
CA ASN A 266 16.93 7.75 -6.23
C ASN A 266 15.71 7.26 -7.03
N HIS A 267 14.76 6.55 -6.39
CA HIS A 267 13.67 5.89 -7.10
C HIS A 267 12.27 6.36 -6.70
N PHE A 268 12.11 6.90 -5.49
CA PHE A 268 10.82 7.43 -5.00
C PHE A 268 10.77 8.97 -5.06
N VAL A 269 11.71 9.59 -5.78
CA VAL A 269 11.75 11.03 -6.04
C VAL A 269 11.93 11.24 -7.55
N PRO A 270 10.92 11.80 -8.26
CA PRO A 270 9.61 12.22 -7.74
C PRO A 270 8.76 11.03 -7.25
N VAL A 271 7.67 11.33 -6.53
CA VAL A 271 6.73 10.32 -6.01
C VAL A 271 6.20 9.48 -7.18
N PRO A 272 6.38 8.14 -7.17
CA PRO A 272 5.90 7.28 -8.25
C PRO A 272 4.36 7.28 -8.32
N GLU A 273 3.83 7.29 -9.54
CA GLU A 273 2.41 7.15 -9.82
C GLU A 273 2.18 5.82 -10.53
N VAL A 274 1.32 4.97 -9.94
CA VAL A 274 1.08 3.59 -10.37
C VAL A 274 -0.39 3.24 -10.17
N SER A 275 -0.90 2.33 -11.00
CA SER A 275 -2.27 1.81 -10.89
C SER A 275 -2.39 0.72 -9.82
N SER A 276 -1.32 -0.01 -9.53
CA SER A 276 -1.31 -1.13 -8.59
C SER A 276 0.05 -1.28 -7.87
N LEU A 277 0.05 -1.99 -6.74
CA LEU A 277 1.30 -2.37 -6.07
C LEU A 277 2.09 -3.43 -6.85
N ALA A 278 1.45 -4.18 -7.74
CA ALA A 278 2.14 -5.14 -8.61
C ALA A 278 3.05 -4.39 -9.60
N GLU A 279 2.50 -3.39 -10.28
CA GLU A 279 3.24 -2.49 -11.19
C GLU A 279 4.42 -1.81 -10.48
N LEU A 280 4.21 -1.28 -9.27
CA LEU A 280 5.31 -0.69 -8.49
C LEU A 280 6.41 -1.70 -8.17
N ASN A 281 6.06 -2.93 -7.83
CA ASN A 281 7.04 -3.96 -7.51
C ASN A 281 7.83 -4.41 -8.74
N GLU A 282 7.24 -4.41 -9.94
CA GLU A 282 7.98 -4.64 -11.19
C GLU A 282 9.03 -3.54 -11.44
N MET A 283 8.68 -2.28 -11.16
CA MET A 283 9.63 -1.16 -11.22
C MET A 283 10.76 -1.33 -10.20
N VAL A 284 10.42 -1.72 -8.95
CA VAL A 284 11.40 -1.97 -7.88
C VAL A 284 12.37 -3.11 -8.25
N GLU A 285 11.87 -4.20 -8.82
CA GLU A 285 12.69 -5.32 -9.31
C GLU A 285 13.60 -4.89 -10.47
N GLN A 286 13.18 -3.93 -11.30
CA GLN A 286 14.04 -3.33 -12.32
C GLN A 286 15.14 -2.46 -11.69
N TRP A 287 14.81 -1.63 -10.71
CA TRP A 287 15.78 -0.78 -10.00
C TRP A 287 16.82 -1.60 -9.24
N ASP A 288 16.42 -2.69 -8.60
CA ASP A 288 17.34 -3.63 -7.94
C ASP A 288 18.34 -4.27 -8.89
N ARG A 289 17.92 -4.54 -10.14
CA ARG A 289 18.82 -5.03 -11.20
C ARG A 289 19.75 -3.94 -11.72
N GLN A 290 19.31 -2.69 -11.77
CA GLN A 290 20.16 -1.57 -12.16
C GLN A 290 21.23 -1.27 -11.10
N ASP A 291 20.91 -1.48 -9.83
CA ASP A 291 21.83 -1.27 -8.71
C ASP A 291 23.06 -2.20 -8.75
N ASP A 292 22.98 -3.33 -9.45
CA ASP A 292 24.06 -4.32 -9.58
C ASP A 292 25.36 -3.75 -10.17
N ALA A 293 25.25 -2.72 -11.01
CA ALA A 293 26.40 -2.04 -11.62
C ALA A 293 27.08 -1.03 -10.68
N ARG A 294 26.49 -0.72 -9.52
CA ARG A 294 27.01 0.29 -8.59
C ARG A 294 28.20 -0.24 -7.80
N ARG A 295 29.12 0.67 -7.44
CA ARG A 295 30.18 0.45 -6.45
C ARG A 295 29.80 1.11 -5.12
N ILE A 296 30.03 0.41 -4.01
CA ILE A 296 29.69 0.92 -2.67
C ILE A 296 30.90 1.63 -2.06
N GLY A 297 30.78 2.92 -1.80
CA GLY A 297 31.86 3.72 -1.22
C GLY A 297 33.11 3.71 -2.11
N SER A 298 34.26 3.35 -1.54
CA SER A 298 35.55 3.26 -2.24
C SER A 298 35.90 1.85 -2.74
N ARG A 299 34.94 0.90 -2.72
CA ARG A 299 35.19 -0.48 -3.20
C ARG A 299 35.54 -0.49 -4.69
N SER A 300 36.48 -1.36 -5.05
CA SER A 300 36.94 -1.51 -6.44
C SER A 300 35.98 -2.30 -7.32
N ARG A 301 35.26 -3.27 -6.73
CA ARG A 301 34.28 -4.13 -7.38
C ARG A 301 32.87 -3.55 -7.29
N THR A 302 32.05 -3.90 -8.27
CA THR A 302 30.60 -3.66 -8.30
C THR A 302 29.88 -4.62 -7.37
N ILE A 303 28.63 -4.28 -7.02
CA ILE A 303 27.76 -5.15 -6.23
C ILE A 303 27.60 -6.52 -6.92
N SER A 304 27.43 -6.55 -8.24
CA SER A 304 27.30 -7.80 -9.01
C SER A 304 28.55 -8.67 -8.93
N GLU A 305 29.74 -8.08 -9.07
CA GLU A 305 31.01 -8.82 -9.00
C GLU A 305 31.24 -9.41 -7.60
N ASP A 306 30.97 -8.66 -6.54
CA ASP A 306 31.07 -9.17 -5.17
C ASP A 306 29.98 -10.23 -4.91
N PHE A 307 28.77 -10.03 -5.43
CA PHE A 307 27.66 -10.99 -5.29
C PHE A 307 27.92 -12.29 -6.05
N ALA A 308 28.62 -12.27 -7.18
CA ALA A 308 29.01 -13.48 -7.91
C ALA A 308 29.94 -14.38 -7.09
N VAL A 309 30.79 -13.79 -6.23
CA VAL A 309 31.62 -14.52 -5.26
C VAL A 309 30.79 -15.03 -4.08
N GLU A 310 29.82 -14.24 -3.63
CA GLU A 310 28.98 -14.54 -2.47
C GLU A 310 27.90 -15.59 -2.73
N ARG A 311 27.24 -15.56 -3.89
CA ARG A 311 26.11 -16.41 -4.25
C ARG A 311 26.35 -17.92 -4.06
N PRO A 312 27.46 -18.52 -4.52
CA PRO A 312 27.70 -19.96 -4.32
C PRO A 312 27.95 -20.35 -2.86
N LEU A 313 28.16 -19.38 -1.96
CA LEU A 313 28.41 -19.60 -0.54
C LEU A 313 27.13 -19.50 0.30
N LEU A 314 26.00 -19.11 -0.29
CA LEU A 314 24.69 -19.17 0.36
C LEU A 314 24.25 -20.63 0.56
N MET A 315 23.41 -20.86 1.57
CA MET A 315 22.74 -22.15 1.74
C MET A 315 21.67 -22.36 0.67
N PRO A 316 21.43 -23.59 0.22
CA PRO A 316 20.37 -23.87 -0.75
C PRO A 316 18.99 -23.54 -0.19
N LEU A 317 18.06 -23.19 -1.07
CA LEU A 317 16.67 -22.99 -0.70
C LEU A 317 15.98 -24.34 -0.42
N PRO A 318 15.07 -24.42 0.56
CA PRO A 318 14.20 -25.58 0.74
C PRO A 318 13.37 -25.86 -0.53
N GLN A 319 13.11 -27.14 -0.83
CA GLN A 319 12.28 -27.53 -1.96
C GLN A 319 10.80 -27.18 -1.74
N GLU A 320 10.31 -27.36 -0.52
CA GLU A 320 8.93 -27.06 -0.17
C GLU A 320 8.72 -25.56 0.08
N PRO A 321 7.63 -24.96 -0.44
CA PRO A 321 7.29 -23.57 -0.16
C PRO A 321 6.83 -23.42 1.29
N PHE A 322 7.25 -22.35 1.95
CA PHE A 322 6.68 -21.96 3.23
C PHE A 322 5.40 -21.15 3.02
N GLU A 323 4.31 -21.56 3.69
CA GLU A 323 3.04 -20.81 3.66
C GLU A 323 3.18 -19.50 4.46
N THR A 324 3.30 -18.38 3.74
CA THR A 324 3.44 -17.04 4.34
C THR A 324 2.13 -16.46 4.82
N GLY A 325 1.01 -16.93 4.26
CA GLY A 325 -0.31 -16.39 4.48
C GLY A 325 -0.93 -16.84 5.81
N ARG A 326 -1.77 -15.98 6.37
CA ARG A 326 -2.48 -16.25 7.62
C ARG A 326 -3.82 -16.93 7.34
N LEU A 327 -4.06 -18.03 8.04
CA LEU A 327 -5.28 -18.81 7.90
C LEU A 327 -6.45 -18.19 8.70
N PHE A 328 -7.60 -18.10 8.05
CA PHE A 328 -8.89 -17.74 8.64
C PHE A 328 -9.97 -18.72 8.19
N THR A 329 -11.03 -18.86 8.97
CA THR A 329 -12.19 -19.71 8.64
C THR A 329 -13.52 -18.97 8.79
N PRO A 330 -13.76 -17.89 8.01
CA PRO A 330 -15.00 -17.13 8.10
C PRO A 330 -16.20 -17.94 7.60
N ARG A 331 -17.39 -17.58 8.09
CA ARG A 331 -18.67 -18.06 7.54
C ARG A 331 -19.15 -17.08 6.48
N VAL A 332 -19.63 -17.61 5.35
CA VAL A 332 -20.19 -16.81 4.26
C VAL A 332 -21.56 -16.27 4.68
N ASP A 333 -21.74 -14.96 4.60
CA ASP A 333 -23.00 -14.29 4.95
C ASP A 333 -24.05 -14.38 3.82
N ARG A 334 -25.27 -13.87 4.07
CA ARG A 334 -26.40 -13.88 3.12
C ARG A 334 -26.15 -13.07 1.84
N TYR A 335 -25.11 -12.22 1.82
CA TYR A 335 -24.72 -11.42 0.66
C TYR A 335 -23.58 -12.08 -0.13
N GLY A 336 -23.23 -13.33 0.21
CA GLY A 336 -22.11 -14.04 -0.43
C GLY A 336 -20.76 -13.44 -0.05
N GLN A 337 -20.63 -12.83 1.13
CA GLN A 337 -19.39 -12.17 1.55
C GLN A 337 -18.76 -12.87 2.75
N ILE A 338 -17.44 -12.76 2.85
CA ILE A 338 -16.64 -13.21 3.98
C ILE A 338 -15.91 -12.04 4.63
N PRO A 339 -15.96 -11.89 5.97
CA PRO A 339 -15.12 -10.94 6.69
C PRO A 339 -13.70 -11.49 6.82
N VAL A 340 -12.70 -10.69 6.42
CA VAL A 340 -11.28 -10.98 6.62
C VAL A 340 -10.65 -9.73 7.25
N ARG A 341 -10.28 -9.85 8.54
CA ARG A 341 -9.93 -8.70 9.39
C ARG A 341 -11.06 -7.65 9.40
N THR A 342 -10.82 -6.46 8.85
CA THR A 342 -11.78 -5.34 8.81
C THR A 342 -12.51 -5.23 7.47
N ASN A 343 -12.17 -6.05 6.48
CA ASN A 343 -12.63 -5.90 5.10
C ASN A 343 -13.51 -7.08 4.69
N ARG A 344 -14.32 -6.91 3.64
CA ARG A 344 -15.21 -7.95 3.12
C ARG A 344 -14.88 -8.29 1.68
N TYR A 345 -14.94 -9.57 1.36
CA TYR A 345 -14.68 -10.09 0.02
C TYR A 345 -15.83 -11.01 -0.39
N SER A 346 -16.28 -10.88 -1.64
CA SER A 346 -17.29 -11.79 -2.19
C SER A 346 -16.73 -13.20 -2.44
N VAL A 347 -17.60 -14.19 -2.40
CA VAL A 347 -17.36 -15.59 -2.79
C VAL A 347 -18.61 -16.09 -3.51
N PRO A 348 -18.53 -17.18 -4.31
CA PRO A 348 -19.70 -17.71 -5.02
C PRO A 348 -20.92 -17.90 -4.13
N ILE A 349 -22.09 -17.43 -4.58
CA ILE A 349 -23.32 -17.37 -3.77
C ILE A 349 -23.80 -18.74 -3.27
N ARG A 350 -23.46 -19.83 -3.97
CA ARG A 350 -23.70 -21.22 -3.51
C ARG A 350 -23.03 -21.57 -2.18
N LEU A 351 -22.07 -20.77 -1.72
CA LEU A 351 -21.36 -20.99 -0.47
C LEU A 351 -22.02 -20.29 0.73
N ILE A 352 -23.12 -19.55 0.55
CA ILE A 352 -23.86 -18.92 1.65
C ILE A 352 -24.08 -19.91 2.80
N GLY A 353 -23.75 -19.49 4.02
CA GLY A 353 -23.90 -20.30 5.23
C GLY A 353 -22.81 -21.34 5.46
N LYS A 354 -21.92 -21.62 4.49
CA LYS A 354 -20.76 -22.49 4.69
C LYS A 354 -19.62 -21.74 5.39
N ARG A 355 -18.73 -22.49 6.04
CA ARG A 355 -17.41 -21.99 6.46
C ARG A 355 -16.41 -22.29 5.35
N VAL A 356 -15.64 -21.29 4.98
CA VAL A 356 -14.59 -21.40 3.94
C VAL A 356 -13.22 -21.17 4.56
N ARG A 357 -12.19 -21.74 3.95
CA ARG A 357 -10.80 -21.57 4.39
C ARG A 357 -10.18 -20.42 3.61
N VAL A 358 -9.66 -19.42 4.30
CA VAL A 358 -9.06 -18.23 3.68
C VAL A 358 -7.61 -18.13 4.08
N ILE A 359 -6.73 -18.04 3.09
CA ILE A 359 -5.31 -17.76 3.29
C ILE A 359 -5.09 -16.31 2.90
N LEU A 360 -4.79 -15.47 3.88
CA LEU A 360 -4.52 -14.04 3.69
C LEU A 360 -3.01 -13.83 3.51
N HIS A 361 -2.61 -13.42 2.33
CA HIS A 361 -1.24 -13.01 1.98
C HIS A 361 -1.06 -11.49 2.18
N ALA A 362 0.15 -10.98 1.96
CA ALA A 362 0.46 -9.56 2.12
C ALA A 362 -0.22 -8.70 1.05
N SER A 363 -0.33 -9.21 -0.18
CA SER A 363 -0.90 -8.50 -1.34
C SER A 363 -2.25 -9.04 -1.80
N HIS A 364 -2.62 -10.26 -1.42
CA HIS A 364 -3.84 -10.91 -1.89
C HIS A 364 -4.41 -11.87 -0.83
N LEU A 365 -5.53 -12.51 -1.13
CA LEU A 365 -6.03 -13.64 -0.37
C LEU A 365 -6.62 -14.68 -1.31
N VAL A 366 -6.57 -15.93 -0.86
CA VAL A 366 -7.12 -17.07 -1.58
C VAL A 366 -8.16 -17.74 -0.70
N VAL A 367 -9.33 -17.99 -1.27
CA VAL A 367 -10.46 -18.65 -0.61
C VAL A 367 -10.60 -20.06 -1.14
N TYR A 368 -10.71 -21.01 -0.24
CA TYR A 368 -10.92 -22.42 -0.54
C TYR A 368 -12.24 -22.90 0.06
N ASP A 369 -13.02 -23.62 -0.74
CA ASP A 369 -14.04 -24.54 -0.24
C ASP A 369 -13.38 -25.93 -0.17
N GLN A 370 -13.16 -26.42 1.05
CA GLN A 370 -12.34 -27.60 1.31
C GLN A 370 -10.94 -27.46 0.69
N ASN A 371 -10.66 -28.18 -0.40
CA ASN A 371 -9.37 -28.18 -1.11
C ASN A 371 -9.42 -27.49 -2.48
N VAL A 372 -10.57 -26.93 -2.86
CA VAL A 372 -10.76 -26.26 -4.16
C VAL A 372 -10.67 -24.75 -3.96
N GLU A 373 -9.81 -24.08 -4.72
CA GLU A 373 -9.78 -22.63 -4.80
C GLU A 373 -11.08 -22.14 -5.44
N VAL A 374 -11.85 -21.31 -4.72
CA VAL A 374 -13.16 -20.80 -5.16
C VAL A 374 -13.16 -19.31 -5.44
N ALA A 375 -12.19 -18.56 -4.91
CA ALA A 375 -12.02 -17.15 -5.18
C ALA A 375 -10.60 -16.68 -4.84
N ARG A 376 -10.10 -15.68 -5.57
CA ARG A 376 -8.83 -15.01 -5.31
C ARG A 376 -9.03 -13.51 -5.41
N HIS A 377 -8.66 -12.78 -4.36
CA HIS A 377 -8.83 -11.33 -4.32
C HIS A 377 -7.51 -10.64 -4.03
N GLU A 378 -7.24 -9.53 -4.73
CA GLU A 378 -6.23 -8.59 -4.27
C GLU A 378 -6.68 -7.97 -2.94
N ARG A 379 -5.73 -7.83 -2.01
CA ARG A 379 -5.99 -7.37 -0.65
C ARG A 379 -6.28 -5.88 -0.62
N LEU A 380 -7.41 -5.53 -0.02
CA LEU A 380 -7.81 -4.15 0.21
C LEU A 380 -6.91 -3.48 1.26
N ILE A 381 -6.44 -2.26 0.96
CA ILE A 381 -5.57 -1.45 1.81
C ILE A 381 -6.40 -0.68 2.86
N ALA A 382 -7.51 -0.08 2.44
CA ALA A 382 -8.41 0.67 3.31
C ALA A 382 -9.15 -0.26 4.30
N LYS A 383 -9.47 0.27 5.49
CA LYS A 383 -10.26 -0.44 6.50
C LYS A 383 -11.75 -0.30 6.21
N GLY A 384 -12.51 -1.37 6.40
CA GLY A 384 -13.96 -1.37 6.18
C GLY A 384 -14.37 -1.48 4.71
N ALA A 385 -13.41 -1.65 3.80
CA ALA A 385 -13.67 -1.73 2.37
C ALA A 385 -14.27 -3.09 1.96
N VAL A 386 -14.94 -3.09 0.81
CA VAL A 386 -15.64 -4.25 0.25
C VAL A 386 -15.21 -4.47 -1.20
N ARG A 387 -14.80 -5.69 -1.54
CA ARG A 387 -14.44 -6.09 -2.91
C ARG A 387 -15.36 -7.21 -3.39
N LEU A 388 -16.14 -6.91 -4.43
CA LEU A 388 -17.15 -7.81 -4.99
C LEU A 388 -16.78 -8.16 -6.43
N GLU A 389 -16.80 -9.46 -6.75
CA GLU A 389 -16.68 -9.94 -8.12
C GLU A 389 -18.05 -10.34 -8.63
N LEU A 390 -18.40 -9.81 -9.81
CA LEU A 390 -19.73 -10.00 -10.39
C LEU A 390 -20.05 -11.47 -10.63
N ASP A 391 -19.05 -12.25 -11.03
CA ASP A 391 -19.17 -13.68 -11.34
C ASP A 391 -19.69 -14.50 -10.15
N HIS A 392 -19.38 -14.08 -8.92
CA HIS A 392 -19.87 -14.73 -7.71
C HIS A 392 -21.39 -14.65 -7.53
N TYR A 393 -22.05 -13.72 -8.23
CA TYR A 393 -23.47 -13.44 -8.13
C TYR A 393 -24.29 -13.96 -9.32
N LEU A 394 -23.66 -14.42 -10.40
CA LEU A 394 -24.37 -14.82 -11.63
C LEU A 394 -25.44 -15.89 -11.38
N GLU A 395 -25.17 -16.86 -10.50
CA GLU A 395 -26.11 -17.93 -10.14
C GLU A 395 -27.44 -17.39 -9.55
N VAL A 396 -27.38 -16.35 -8.71
CA VAL A 396 -28.58 -15.75 -8.13
C VAL A 396 -29.26 -14.81 -9.14
N LEU A 397 -28.49 -14.15 -10.00
CA LEU A 397 -28.99 -13.24 -11.02
C LEU A 397 -29.79 -13.96 -12.11
N VAL A 398 -29.54 -15.25 -12.36
CA VAL A 398 -30.41 -16.09 -13.22
C VAL A 398 -31.84 -16.16 -12.66
N ARG A 399 -32.00 -16.22 -11.34
CA ARG A 399 -33.31 -16.32 -10.66
C ARG A 399 -33.91 -14.95 -10.32
N LYS A 400 -33.06 -13.95 -10.11
CA LYS A 400 -33.44 -12.59 -9.71
C LYS A 400 -32.76 -11.55 -10.61
N PRO A 401 -33.05 -11.53 -11.92
CA PRO A 401 -32.36 -10.64 -12.87
C PRO A 401 -32.61 -9.16 -12.57
N GLY A 402 -33.76 -8.81 -11.96
CA GLY A 402 -34.06 -7.43 -11.54
C GLY A 402 -33.09 -6.88 -10.47
N ALA A 403 -32.34 -7.72 -9.78
CA ALA A 403 -31.31 -7.26 -8.83
C ALA A 403 -30.00 -6.82 -9.54
N PHE A 404 -29.84 -7.12 -10.83
CA PHE A 404 -28.61 -6.84 -11.57
C PHE A 404 -28.30 -5.35 -11.71
N PRO A 405 -29.23 -4.49 -12.21
CA PRO A 405 -28.89 -3.11 -12.58
C PRO A 405 -28.45 -2.24 -11.40
N GLY A 406 -28.95 -2.52 -10.20
CA GLY A 406 -28.60 -1.80 -8.96
C GLY A 406 -27.56 -2.50 -8.09
N SER A 407 -26.91 -3.56 -8.58
CA SER A 407 -25.97 -4.33 -7.75
C SER A 407 -24.62 -3.61 -7.59
N THR A 408 -24.11 -3.55 -6.36
CA THR A 408 -22.77 -3.00 -6.07
C THR A 408 -21.66 -3.76 -6.81
N ALA A 409 -21.84 -5.07 -7.05
CA ALA A 409 -20.89 -5.87 -7.81
C ALA A 409 -20.80 -5.43 -9.28
N LEU A 410 -21.93 -5.06 -9.90
CA LEU A 410 -21.94 -4.50 -11.27
C LEU A 410 -21.27 -3.14 -11.31
N GLU A 411 -21.57 -2.27 -10.33
CA GLU A 411 -20.94 -0.95 -10.23
C GLU A 411 -19.41 -1.07 -10.12
N GLN A 412 -18.92 -1.93 -9.21
CA GLN A 412 -17.47 -2.18 -9.09
C GLN A 412 -16.87 -2.78 -10.37
N ALA A 413 -17.58 -3.68 -11.06
CA ALA A 413 -17.11 -4.26 -12.32
C ALA A 413 -17.03 -3.21 -13.45
N ARG A 414 -17.96 -2.24 -13.49
CA ARG A 414 -17.93 -1.10 -14.41
C ARG A 414 -16.80 -0.14 -14.10
N SER A 415 -16.63 0.26 -12.83
CA SER A 415 -15.52 1.14 -12.43
C SER A 415 -14.15 0.51 -12.70
N ALA A 416 -14.05 -0.82 -12.62
CA ALA A 416 -12.83 -1.56 -12.95
C ALA A 416 -12.65 -1.84 -14.46
N GLY A 417 -13.58 -1.38 -15.32
CA GLY A 417 -13.55 -1.63 -16.77
C GLY A 417 -13.77 -3.10 -17.18
N LYS A 418 -14.13 -3.98 -16.23
CA LYS A 418 -14.40 -5.40 -16.49
C LYS A 418 -15.77 -5.63 -17.14
N PHE A 419 -16.73 -4.74 -16.89
CA PHE A 419 -18.06 -4.79 -17.50
C PHE A 419 -18.23 -3.64 -18.49
N THR A 420 -18.32 -3.98 -19.77
CA THR A 420 -18.30 -3.02 -20.89
C THR A 420 -19.66 -2.93 -21.59
N PRO A 421 -19.88 -1.95 -22.49
CA PRO A 421 -21.13 -1.85 -23.26
C PRO A 421 -21.50 -3.12 -24.06
N VAL A 422 -20.51 -3.93 -24.44
CA VAL A 422 -20.74 -5.25 -25.08
C VAL A 422 -21.47 -6.20 -24.13
N HIS A 423 -21.12 -6.17 -22.85
CA HIS A 423 -21.77 -6.97 -21.83
C HIS A 423 -23.19 -6.47 -21.54
N ASP A 424 -23.43 -5.14 -21.54
CA ASP A 424 -24.77 -4.56 -21.43
C ASP A 424 -25.68 -5.01 -22.59
N ALA A 425 -25.16 -5.00 -23.83
CA ALA A 425 -25.90 -5.47 -25.00
C ALA A 425 -26.22 -6.96 -24.89
N TRP A 426 -25.25 -7.78 -24.47
CA TRP A 426 -25.47 -9.21 -24.26
C TRP A 426 -26.51 -9.48 -23.17
N TRP A 427 -26.42 -8.79 -22.03
CA TRP A 427 -27.39 -8.92 -20.94
C TRP A 427 -28.81 -8.53 -21.40
N THR A 428 -28.94 -7.43 -22.12
CA THR A 428 -30.22 -6.98 -22.68
C THR A 428 -30.82 -8.02 -23.63
N GLN A 429 -30.01 -8.59 -24.51
CA GLN A 429 -30.44 -9.65 -25.42
C GLN A 429 -30.84 -10.93 -24.68
N ALA A 430 -30.07 -11.33 -23.66
CA ALA A 430 -30.39 -12.49 -22.83
C ALA A 430 -31.72 -12.30 -22.08
N MET A 431 -31.97 -11.11 -21.54
CA MET A 431 -33.25 -10.76 -20.90
C MET A 431 -34.41 -10.79 -21.89
N LYS A 432 -34.22 -10.29 -23.11
CA LYS A 432 -35.23 -10.37 -24.18
C LYS A 432 -35.57 -11.82 -24.54
N ILE A 433 -34.56 -12.68 -24.68
CA ILE A 433 -34.78 -14.12 -24.94
C ILE A 433 -35.56 -14.77 -23.79
N GLN A 434 -35.21 -14.44 -22.54
CA GLN A 434 -35.89 -14.98 -21.37
C GLN A 434 -37.34 -14.50 -21.26
N LEU A 435 -37.61 -13.23 -21.58
CA LEU A 435 -38.95 -12.67 -21.69
C LEU A 435 -39.75 -13.44 -22.75
N ASN A 436 -39.21 -13.62 -23.96
CA ASN A 436 -39.87 -14.35 -25.03
C ASN A 436 -40.19 -15.81 -24.64
N LYS A 437 -39.27 -16.50 -23.95
CA LYS A 437 -39.53 -17.85 -23.42
C LYS A 437 -40.67 -17.86 -22.39
N THR A 438 -40.75 -16.82 -21.56
CA THR A 438 -41.79 -16.67 -20.55
C THR A 438 -43.15 -16.44 -21.21
N ILE A 439 -43.22 -15.54 -22.19
CA ILE A 439 -44.43 -15.28 -22.99
C ILE A 439 -44.86 -16.57 -23.70
N ALA A 440 -43.95 -17.27 -24.39
CA ALA A 440 -44.26 -18.53 -25.06
C ALA A 440 -44.76 -19.62 -24.09
N ARG A 441 -44.26 -19.64 -22.84
CA ARG A 441 -44.77 -20.55 -21.80
C ARG A 441 -46.24 -20.25 -21.47
N TYR A 442 -46.60 -18.98 -21.29
CA TYR A 442 -47.99 -18.57 -21.10
C TYR A 442 -48.83 -18.74 -22.39
N GLY A 443 -48.21 -18.71 -23.56
CA GLY A 443 -48.84 -19.05 -24.84
C GLY A 443 -49.28 -20.51 -24.96
N ARG A 444 -48.59 -21.45 -24.29
CA ARG A 444 -48.79 -22.91 -24.42
C ARG A 444 -49.82 -23.52 -23.48
N VAL A 445 -50.21 -22.85 -22.41
CA VAL A 445 -51.22 -23.41 -21.48
C VAL A 445 -52.59 -23.42 -22.16
N ASP A 446 -53.40 -24.45 -21.88
CA ASP A 446 -54.75 -24.58 -22.46
C ASP A 446 -55.66 -23.44 -21.98
N LEU A 447 -55.59 -23.12 -20.67
CA LEU A 447 -56.33 -22.04 -20.03
C LEU A 447 -55.40 -21.19 -19.16
N LEU A 448 -55.42 -19.87 -19.38
CA LEU A 448 -54.79 -18.88 -18.51
C LEU A 448 -55.86 -18.15 -17.71
N CYS A 449 -55.88 -18.34 -16.39
CA CYS A 449 -56.76 -17.61 -15.48
C CYS A 449 -56.05 -16.37 -14.92
N ILE A 450 -56.66 -15.20 -15.10
CA ILE A 450 -56.25 -13.91 -14.53
C ILE A 450 -57.35 -13.49 -13.56
N ASP A 451 -57.06 -13.54 -12.27
CA ASP A 451 -58.01 -13.17 -11.22
C ASP A 451 -57.77 -11.73 -10.75
N GLU A 452 -58.79 -11.10 -10.17
CA GLU A 452 -58.76 -9.77 -9.55
C GLU A 452 -58.24 -8.63 -10.45
N LEU A 453 -58.41 -8.74 -11.77
CA LEU A 453 -58.03 -7.67 -12.69
C LEU A 453 -58.97 -6.47 -12.47
N GLY A 454 -58.44 -5.29 -12.17
CA GLY A 454 -59.25 -4.12 -11.80
C GLY A 454 -58.91 -3.50 -10.44
N TYR A 455 -58.28 -4.28 -9.55
CA TYR A 455 -57.96 -3.82 -8.18
C TYR A 455 -56.70 -2.97 -8.07
N MET A 456 -55.70 -3.20 -8.92
CA MET A 456 -54.39 -2.55 -8.89
C MET A 456 -54.14 -1.82 -10.21
N GLU A 457 -53.61 -0.61 -10.16
CA GLU A 457 -53.13 0.08 -11.35
C GLU A 457 -51.85 -0.60 -11.87
N LEU A 458 -51.84 -0.95 -13.16
CA LEU A 458 -50.65 -1.43 -13.84
C LEU A 458 -49.90 -0.23 -14.40
N ASP A 459 -48.60 -0.18 -14.13
CA ASP A 459 -47.73 0.75 -14.82
C ASP A 459 -47.68 0.43 -16.32
N ARG A 460 -47.25 1.41 -17.13
CA ARG A 460 -47.17 1.25 -18.59
C ARG A 460 -46.43 -0.02 -18.99
N HIS A 461 -45.33 -0.34 -18.32
CA HIS A 461 -44.53 -1.51 -18.64
C HIS A 461 -45.24 -2.82 -18.31
N GLY A 462 -45.88 -2.92 -17.13
CA GLY A 462 -46.69 -4.08 -16.76
C GLY A 462 -47.86 -4.31 -17.70
N ALA A 463 -48.52 -3.23 -18.14
CA ALA A 463 -49.57 -3.29 -19.14
C ALA A 463 -49.05 -3.79 -20.50
N GLU A 464 -47.90 -3.30 -20.97
CA GLU A 464 -47.27 -3.75 -22.23
C GLU A 464 -46.89 -5.25 -22.16
N LEU A 465 -46.40 -5.73 -21.02
CA LEU A 465 -46.09 -7.15 -20.81
C LEU A 465 -47.34 -8.03 -20.81
N LEU A 466 -48.40 -7.60 -20.12
CA LEU A 466 -49.68 -8.33 -20.10
C LEU A 466 -50.29 -8.37 -21.51
N PHE A 467 -50.23 -7.25 -22.25
CA PHE A 467 -50.66 -7.19 -23.64
C PHE A 467 -49.91 -8.22 -24.51
N GLN A 468 -48.59 -8.33 -24.41
CA GLN A 468 -47.81 -9.33 -25.16
C GLN A 468 -48.26 -10.77 -24.86
N VAL A 469 -48.61 -11.08 -23.61
CA VAL A 469 -49.15 -12.40 -23.24
C VAL A 469 -50.52 -12.63 -23.87
N LEU A 470 -51.42 -11.65 -23.82
CA LEU A 470 -52.74 -11.75 -24.43
C LEU A 470 -52.65 -11.89 -25.96
N THR A 471 -51.78 -11.11 -26.61
CA THR A 471 -51.52 -11.21 -28.06
C THR A 471 -50.92 -12.54 -28.45
N GLU A 472 -49.99 -13.11 -27.67
CA GLU A 472 -49.45 -14.44 -27.98
C GLU A 472 -50.53 -15.53 -27.96
N ARG A 473 -51.58 -15.35 -27.15
CA ARG A 473 -52.70 -16.30 -26.98
C ARG A 473 -53.89 -16.06 -27.89
N GLU A 474 -53.99 -14.87 -28.46
CA GLU A 474 -55.06 -14.46 -29.38
C GLU A 474 -55.31 -15.55 -30.43
N GLU A 475 -56.56 -16.02 -30.51
CA GLU A 475 -57.03 -17.09 -31.42
C GLU A 475 -56.36 -18.47 -31.25
N LYS A 476 -55.39 -18.62 -30.35
CA LYS A 476 -54.66 -19.89 -30.15
C LYS A 476 -55.16 -20.70 -28.97
N ASN A 477 -55.38 -20.06 -27.81
CA ASN A 477 -55.74 -20.76 -26.57
C ASN A 477 -56.56 -19.86 -25.62
N SER A 478 -57.34 -20.44 -24.71
CA SER A 478 -58.34 -19.71 -23.91
C SER A 478 -57.75 -18.86 -22.77
N VAL A 479 -58.37 -17.71 -22.50
CA VAL A 479 -58.06 -16.85 -21.35
C VAL A 479 -59.34 -16.63 -20.56
N ALA A 480 -59.29 -16.81 -19.24
CA ALA A 480 -60.39 -16.49 -18.33
C ALA A 480 -59.95 -15.32 -17.45
N ILE A 481 -60.73 -14.25 -17.42
CA ILE A 481 -60.45 -13.06 -16.61
C ILE A 481 -61.60 -12.81 -15.66
N ALA A 482 -61.30 -12.69 -14.37
CA ALA A 482 -62.23 -12.16 -13.39
C ALA A 482 -61.89 -10.69 -13.11
N SER A 483 -62.89 -9.83 -13.20
CA SER A 483 -62.76 -8.38 -12.97
C SER A 483 -63.91 -7.88 -12.12
N ASN A 484 -63.60 -6.96 -11.21
CA ASN A 484 -64.57 -6.25 -10.37
C ASN A 484 -65.09 -4.95 -11.02
N GLU A 485 -64.45 -4.50 -12.09
CA GLU A 485 -64.84 -3.32 -12.86
C GLU A 485 -65.39 -3.75 -14.23
N SER A 486 -66.33 -2.97 -14.77
CA SER A 486 -66.75 -3.12 -16.17
C SER A 486 -65.63 -2.66 -17.11
N PHE A 487 -65.70 -3.01 -18.40
CA PHE A 487 -64.66 -2.62 -19.37
C PHE A 487 -64.39 -1.11 -19.43
N GLY A 488 -65.39 -0.26 -19.13
CA GLY A 488 -65.18 1.19 -19.04
C GLY A 488 -64.29 1.61 -17.85
N GLY A 489 -64.33 0.85 -16.75
CA GLY A 489 -63.54 1.08 -15.55
C GLY A 489 -62.08 0.64 -15.67
N TRP A 490 -61.73 -0.15 -16.69
CA TRP A 490 -60.37 -0.66 -16.91
C TRP A 490 -59.36 0.43 -17.28
N THR A 491 -59.82 1.63 -17.63
CA THR A 491 -58.95 2.81 -17.81
C THR A 491 -58.25 3.25 -16.53
N LYS A 492 -58.75 2.85 -15.35
CA LYS A 492 -58.07 3.04 -14.06
C LYS A 492 -56.92 2.03 -13.90
N THR A 493 -57.11 0.81 -14.37
CA THR A 493 -56.15 -0.29 -14.28
C THR A 493 -55.05 -0.17 -15.33
N PHE A 494 -55.40 0.19 -16.57
CA PHE A 494 -54.48 0.37 -17.68
C PHE A 494 -54.30 1.85 -17.97
N THR A 495 -53.22 2.42 -17.46
CA THR A 495 -52.97 3.88 -17.53
C THR A 495 -52.75 4.42 -18.95
N ASP A 496 -52.52 3.57 -19.95
CA ASP A 496 -52.50 3.93 -21.37
C ASP A 496 -53.86 3.60 -22.02
N PRO A 497 -54.69 4.61 -22.36
CA PRO A 497 -56.01 4.37 -22.95
C PRO A 497 -55.96 3.60 -24.28
N ARG A 498 -54.90 3.78 -25.09
CA ARG A 498 -54.80 3.06 -26.38
C ARG A 498 -54.55 1.58 -26.15
N LEU A 499 -53.68 1.27 -25.18
CA LEU A 499 -53.38 -0.12 -24.81
C LEU A 499 -54.58 -0.78 -24.15
N CYS A 500 -55.31 -0.07 -23.29
CA CYS A 500 -56.55 -0.54 -22.67
C CYS A 500 -57.58 -0.96 -23.73
N VAL A 501 -57.83 -0.10 -24.72
CA VAL A 501 -58.77 -0.41 -25.83
C VAL A 501 -58.30 -1.65 -26.61
N ALA A 502 -57.01 -1.74 -26.93
CA ALA A 502 -56.45 -2.88 -27.65
C ALA A 502 -56.52 -4.21 -26.88
N ILE A 503 -56.46 -4.16 -25.55
CA ILE A 503 -56.65 -5.32 -24.66
C ILE A 503 -58.11 -5.74 -24.61
N VAL A 504 -59.02 -4.78 -24.37
CA VAL A 504 -60.46 -5.04 -24.29
C VAL A 504 -60.97 -5.64 -25.59
N ASP A 505 -60.61 -5.05 -26.74
CA ASP A 505 -60.98 -5.53 -28.07
C ASP A 505 -60.63 -7.02 -28.25
N ARG A 506 -59.38 -7.40 -27.97
CA ARG A 506 -58.89 -8.79 -28.04
C ARG A 506 -59.60 -9.76 -27.11
N LEU A 507 -59.95 -9.32 -25.92
CA LEU A 507 -60.63 -10.16 -24.93
C LEU A 507 -62.11 -10.35 -25.26
N THR A 508 -62.74 -9.35 -25.86
CA THR A 508 -64.14 -9.41 -26.29
C THR A 508 -64.32 -10.17 -27.60
N PHE A 509 -63.30 -10.19 -28.46
CA PHE A 509 -63.34 -10.95 -29.71
C PHE A 509 -63.43 -12.46 -29.43
N ASN A 510 -64.54 -13.09 -29.83
CA ASN A 510 -64.91 -14.47 -29.49
C ASN A 510 -64.96 -14.76 -27.97
N GLY A 511 -65.07 -13.72 -27.14
CA GLY A 511 -65.19 -13.84 -25.69
C GLY A 511 -66.63 -14.10 -25.25
N THR A 512 -66.81 -14.88 -24.18
CA THR A 512 -68.09 -14.98 -23.46
C THR A 512 -68.02 -14.13 -22.20
N ILE A 513 -68.89 -13.14 -22.09
CA ILE A 513 -68.98 -12.28 -20.90
C ILE A 513 -70.01 -12.91 -19.95
N ILE A 514 -69.57 -13.20 -18.73
CA ILE A 514 -70.43 -13.72 -17.66
C ILE A 514 -70.55 -12.65 -16.59
N GLU A 515 -71.74 -12.07 -16.46
CA GLU A 515 -72.05 -11.12 -15.40
C GLU A 515 -72.53 -11.87 -14.15
N THR A 516 -71.74 -11.86 -13.08
CA THR A 516 -72.05 -12.58 -11.83
C THR A 516 -72.89 -11.77 -10.85
N GLY A 517 -73.23 -10.53 -11.18
CA GLY A 517 -73.92 -9.58 -10.29
C GLY A 517 -73.01 -9.04 -9.16
N THR A 518 -73.61 -8.29 -8.23
CA THR A 518 -72.91 -7.67 -7.09
C THR A 518 -73.01 -8.49 -5.79
N ASP A 519 -73.79 -9.58 -5.80
CA ASP A 519 -74.05 -10.37 -4.62
C ASP A 519 -72.88 -11.31 -4.30
N SER A 520 -72.38 -11.23 -3.07
CA SER A 520 -71.25 -12.05 -2.66
C SER A 520 -71.67 -13.52 -2.46
N TYR A 521 -71.25 -14.38 -3.38
CA TYR A 521 -71.41 -15.83 -3.27
C TYR A 521 -70.77 -16.41 -1.99
N ARG A 522 -69.64 -15.84 -1.53
CA ARG A 522 -68.99 -16.26 -0.27
C ARG A 522 -69.84 -15.91 0.94
N LEU A 523 -70.50 -14.76 0.92
CA LEU A 523 -71.36 -14.30 2.02
C LEU A 523 -72.69 -15.06 2.03
N ALA A 524 -73.26 -15.34 0.85
CA ALA A 524 -74.44 -16.19 0.70
C ALA A 524 -74.18 -17.64 1.16
N SER A 525 -73.04 -18.24 0.79
CA SER A 525 -72.66 -19.59 1.24
C SER A 525 -72.34 -19.66 2.73
N THR A 526 -71.75 -18.60 3.31
CA THR A 526 -71.53 -18.51 4.76
C THR A 526 -72.86 -18.39 5.52
N ARG A 527 -73.79 -17.55 5.05
CA ARG A 527 -75.16 -17.45 5.60
C ARG A 527 -75.88 -18.80 5.51
N ALA A 528 -75.85 -19.47 4.36
CA ALA A 528 -76.46 -20.79 4.17
C ALA A 528 -75.85 -21.88 5.08
N ARG A 529 -74.55 -21.85 5.39
CA ARG A 529 -73.93 -22.76 6.37
C ARG A 529 -74.30 -22.43 7.81
N THR A 530 -74.53 -21.15 8.11
CA THR A 530 -74.93 -20.71 9.46
C THR A 530 -76.40 -21.01 9.73
N GLU A 531 -77.23 -21.07 8.68
CA GLU A 531 -78.66 -21.38 8.72
C GLU A 531 -78.96 -22.89 8.62
N GLN A 532 -77.98 -23.77 8.39
CA GLN A 532 -78.16 -25.21 8.52
C GLN A 532 -78.13 -25.62 10.00
N PRO A 533 -79.25 -26.11 10.59
CA PRO A 533 -79.21 -26.63 11.95
C PRO A 533 -78.34 -27.89 11.96
N ALA A 534 -77.45 -27.97 12.96
CA ALA A 534 -76.61 -29.14 13.18
C ALA A 534 -77.46 -30.41 13.19
N GLN A 535 -77.38 -31.21 12.12
CA GLN A 535 -77.88 -32.57 12.15
C GLN A 535 -76.96 -33.37 13.06
N ALA A 536 -77.53 -33.80 14.19
CA ALA A 536 -76.90 -34.70 15.13
C ALA A 536 -76.50 -36.01 14.45
N GLY A 537 -75.25 -36.40 14.68
CA GLY A 537 -74.65 -37.69 14.37
C GLY A 537 -73.39 -37.83 15.19
#